data_AF-A0A0N8KKQ1-F1
#
_entry.id   AF-A0A0N8KKQ1-F1
#
_cell.length_a   1.000
_cell.length_b   1.000
_cell.length_c   1.000
_cell.angle_alpha   90.00
_cell.angle_beta   90.00
_cell.angle_gamma   90.00
#
_symmetry.space_group_name_H-M   'P 1'
#
loop_
_entity.id
_entity.type
_entity.pdbx_description
1 polymer ?
#
loop_
_entity_poly.entity_id
_entity_poly.type
_entity_poly.pdbx_seq_one_letter_code
_entity_poly.pdbx_strand_id
1 'polypeptide(L)'
;IAPGDMIIYSGAMFEAWQGQALIPGLSSQALVRVAIDGNSAREVARHDFDARLRSVEQGPDGAIWIAEDGKDGRVLKLTTK
;
A
#
# COMPACT_ATOMS: atom_id res chain seq x y z
N ILE A 1 1.80 2.97 13.19
CA ILE A 1 1.05 3.09 11.90
C ILE A 1 -0.47 2.96 12.07
N ALA A 2 -0.98 2.15 13.01
CA ALA A 2 -2.40 1.72 13.06
C ALA A 2 -2.81 1.13 11.70
N PRO A 3 -2.35 -0.10 11.41
CA PRO A 3 -2.50 -0.69 10.08
C PRO A 3 -3.96 -0.99 9.78
N GLY A 4 -4.33 -0.82 8.51
CA GLY A 4 -5.54 -1.41 7.93
C GLY A 4 -5.32 -2.89 7.61
N ASP A 5 -5.50 -3.25 6.35
CA ASP A 5 -5.11 -4.56 5.81
C ASP A 5 -3.64 -4.56 5.31
N MET A 6 -3.27 -5.55 4.50
CA MET A 6 -1.97 -5.69 3.88
C MET A 6 -2.08 -6.63 2.67
N ILE A 7 -1.31 -6.33 1.62
CA ILE A 7 -1.07 -7.26 0.49
C ILE A 7 0.42 -7.53 0.31
N ILE A 8 0.75 -8.68 -0.29
CA ILE A 8 2.06 -8.90 -0.90
C ILE A 8 1.92 -8.57 -2.39
N TYR A 9 2.61 -7.52 -2.84
CA TYR A 9 2.48 -7.06 -4.21
C TYR A 9 3.21 -8.01 -5.18
N SER A 10 2.56 -8.37 -6.28
CA SER A 10 3.05 -9.31 -7.30
C SER A 10 2.93 -8.78 -8.73
N GLY A 11 2.39 -7.57 -8.91
CA GLY A 11 2.10 -7.00 -10.22
C GLY A 11 3.35 -6.57 -10.99
N ALA A 12 3.23 -6.51 -12.32
CA ALA A 12 4.30 -6.03 -13.20
C ALA A 12 4.36 -4.50 -13.29
N MET A 13 3.28 -3.77 -12.96
CA MET A 13 3.25 -2.32 -13.08
C MET A 13 4.30 -1.63 -12.19
N PHE A 14 4.51 -2.14 -10.98
CA PHE A 14 5.56 -1.66 -10.07
C PHE A 14 6.60 -2.76 -9.84
N GLU A 15 7.40 -3.12 -10.85
CA GLU A 15 8.35 -4.24 -10.79
C GLU A 15 9.25 -4.22 -9.53
N ALA A 16 9.78 -3.04 -9.16
CA ALA A 16 10.65 -2.88 -7.98
C ALA A 16 9.94 -3.07 -6.63
N TRP A 17 8.63 -3.33 -6.62
CA TRP A 17 7.79 -3.52 -5.45
C TRP A 17 7.35 -4.99 -5.31
N GLN A 18 7.64 -5.84 -6.28
CA GLN A 18 7.28 -7.26 -6.23
C GLN A 18 7.87 -7.94 -5.00
N GLY A 19 7.07 -8.78 -4.35
CA GLY A 19 7.41 -9.47 -3.10
C GLY A 19 7.41 -8.58 -1.85
N GLN A 20 7.15 -7.28 -1.97
CA GLN A 20 7.07 -6.37 -0.84
C GLN A 20 5.63 -6.32 -0.30
N ALA A 21 5.52 -6.17 1.01
CA ALA A 21 4.24 -5.89 1.64
C ALA A 21 3.87 -4.41 1.50
N LEU A 22 2.61 -4.15 1.14
CA LEU A 22 2.02 -2.83 1.15
C LEU A 22 1.02 -2.75 2.30
N ILE A 23 1.17 -1.75 3.16
CA ILE A 23 0.38 -1.62 4.40
C ILE A 23 -0.19 -0.20 4.48
N PRO A 24 -1.51 0.00 4.34
CA PRO A 24 -2.16 1.28 4.60
C PRO A 24 -2.14 1.62 6.09
N GLY A 25 -1.81 2.88 6.40
CA GLY A 25 -1.78 3.38 7.78
C GLY A 25 -2.89 4.39 8.06
N LEU A 26 -3.71 4.09 9.07
CA LEU A 26 -4.77 4.98 9.55
C LEU A 26 -4.20 6.15 10.35
N SER A 27 -3.31 5.88 11.31
CA SER A 27 -2.73 6.95 12.14
C SER A 27 -1.55 7.63 11.47
N SER A 28 -0.83 6.93 10.59
CA SER A 28 0.30 7.53 9.87
C SER A 28 -0.11 8.24 8.58
N GLN A 29 -1.35 8.07 8.10
CA GLN A 29 -1.83 8.61 6.83
C GLN A 29 -0.83 8.33 5.68
N ALA A 30 -0.37 7.09 5.58
CA ALA A 30 0.70 6.73 4.65
C ALA A 30 0.55 5.29 4.18
N LEU A 31 0.98 5.02 2.95
CA LEU A 31 1.24 3.67 2.46
C LEU A 31 2.67 3.29 2.82
N VAL A 32 2.83 2.30 3.70
CA VAL A 32 4.13 1.78 4.10
C VAL A 32 4.49 0.59 3.24
N ARG A 33 5.72 0.57 2.74
CA ARG A 33 6.26 -0.51 1.92
C ARG A 33 7.34 -1.23 2.69
N VAL A 34 7.20 -2.55 2.83
CA VAL A 34 8.07 -3.39 3.65
C VAL A 34 8.69 -4.48 2.79
N ALA A 35 10.02 -4.54 2.75
CA ALA A 35 10.72 -5.66 2.14
C ALA A 35 10.75 -6.83 3.12
N ILE A 36 10.47 -8.02 2.60
CA ILE A 36 10.47 -9.28 3.34
C ILE A 36 11.60 -10.14 2.79
N ASP A 37 12.45 -10.66 3.68
CA ASP A 37 13.54 -11.58 3.35
C ASP A 37 13.53 -12.74 4.36
N GLY A 38 12.99 -13.88 3.94
CA GLY A 38 12.77 -15.04 4.80
C GLY A 38 11.91 -14.69 6.01
N ASN A 39 12.51 -14.75 7.20
CA ASN A 39 11.87 -14.42 8.48
C ASN A 39 12.13 -12.98 8.94
N SER A 40 12.73 -12.13 8.10
CA SER A 40 13.02 -10.74 8.41
C SER A 40 12.15 -9.79 7.58
N ALA A 41 11.84 -8.63 8.15
CA ALA A 41 11.07 -7.58 7.50
C ALA A 41 11.64 -6.20 7.87
N ARG A 42 11.70 -5.29 6.91
CA ARG A 42 12.11 -3.91 7.13
C ARG A 42 11.29 -2.93 6.28
N GLU A 43 10.96 -1.80 6.86
CA GLU A 43 10.41 -0.68 6.09
C GLU A 43 11.45 -0.20 5.06
N VAL A 44 11.02 -0.07 3.80
CA VAL A 44 11.87 0.39 2.68
C VAL A 44 11.38 1.68 2.05
N ALA A 45 10.11 2.02 2.26
CA ALA A 45 9.56 3.31 1.87
C ALA A 45 8.30 3.62 2.68
N ARG A 46 8.01 4.91 2.78
CA ARG A 46 6.76 5.46 3.26
C ARG A 46 6.30 6.49 2.25
N HIS A 47 5.06 6.38 1.80
CA HIS A 47 4.42 7.32 0.89
C HIS A 47 3.30 8.01 1.65
N ASP A 48 3.47 9.31 1.93
CA ASP A 48 2.50 10.08 2.70
C ASP A 48 1.26 10.42 1.86
N PHE A 49 0.11 10.47 2.52
CA PHE A 49 -1.19 10.84 1.99
C PHE A 49 -1.84 11.85 2.93
N ASP A 50 -2.74 12.69 2.41
CA ASP A 50 -3.50 13.66 3.22
C ASP A 50 -4.72 13.02 3.92
N ALA A 51 -4.85 11.70 3.86
CA ALA A 51 -6.00 10.95 4.35
C ALA A 51 -5.56 9.67 5.06
N ARG A 52 -6.42 9.22 5.97
CA ARG A 52 -6.28 7.93 6.66
C ARG A 52 -6.52 6.82 5.66
N LEU A 53 -5.61 5.86 5.52
CA LEU A 53 -5.76 4.76 4.56
C LEU A 53 -6.34 3.54 5.28
N ARG A 54 -7.42 2.96 4.72
CA ARG A 54 -8.17 1.85 5.31
C ARG A 54 -7.79 0.50 4.71
N SER A 55 -7.72 0.42 3.39
CA SER A 55 -7.43 -0.82 2.67
C SER A 55 -6.54 -0.58 1.47
N VAL A 56 -5.81 -1.62 1.06
CA VAL A 56 -5.02 -1.67 -0.16
C VAL A 56 -5.32 -2.95 -0.92
N GLU A 57 -5.45 -2.86 -2.24
CA GLU A 57 -5.53 -4.04 -3.10
C GLU A 57 -4.73 -3.94 -4.40
N GLN A 58 -4.35 -5.10 -4.94
CA GLN A 58 -3.74 -5.21 -6.27
C GLN A 58 -4.82 -5.49 -7.32
N GLY A 59 -4.90 -4.62 -8.33
CA GLY A 59 -5.73 -4.83 -9.52
C GLY A 59 -5.15 -5.89 -10.46
N PRO A 60 -5.96 -6.45 -11.37
CA PRO A 60 -5.51 -7.46 -12.34
C PRO A 60 -4.50 -6.91 -13.35
N ASP A 61 -4.45 -5.59 -13.54
CA ASP A 61 -3.46 -4.88 -14.35
C ASP A 61 -2.16 -4.55 -13.58
N GLY A 62 -2.08 -4.91 -12.30
CA GLY A 62 -0.99 -4.57 -11.41
C GLY A 62 -1.09 -3.16 -10.81
N ALA A 63 -2.15 -2.40 -11.09
CA ALA A 63 -2.39 -1.14 -10.39
C ALA A 63 -2.65 -1.39 -8.90
N ILE A 64 -2.30 -0.41 -8.06
CA ILE A 64 -2.59 -0.47 -6.62
C ILE A 64 -3.81 0.38 -6.35
N TRP A 65 -4.83 -0.22 -5.73
CA TRP A 65 -6.05 0.42 -5.30
C TRP A 65 -6.00 0.70 -3.81
N ILE A 66 -6.39 1.90 -3.38
CA ILE A 66 -6.38 2.29 -1.97
C ILE A 66 -7.73 2.88 -1.61
N ALA A 67 -8.33 2.42 -0.52
CA ALA A 67 -9.51 3.08 0.06
C ALA A 67 -9.10 3.96 1.23
N GLU A 68 -9.60 5.19 1.25
CA GLU A 68 -9.49 6.10 2.38
C GLU A 68 -10.57 5.81 3.43
N ASP A 69 -10.26 6.08 4.69
CA ASP A 69 -11.16 5.93 5.81
C ASP A 69 -12.01 7.19 6.02
N GLY A 70 -13.34 7.04 6.08
CA GLY A 70 -14.26 8.13 6.41
C GLY A 70 -15.48 8.19 5.48
N LYS A 71 -16.43 9.06 5.82
CA LYS A 71 -17.68 9.25 5.06
C LYS A 71 -17.44 9.79 3.65
N ASP A 72 -16.40 10.63 3.51
CA ASP A 72 -15.97 11.23 2.23
C ASP A 72 -14.72 10.54 1.68
N GLY A 73 -14.45 9.29 2.12
CA GLY A 73 -13.29 8.53 1.69
C GLY A 73 -13.33 8.24 0.20
N ARG A 74 -12.18 8.40 -0.46
CA ARG A 74 -12.02 8.09 -1.89
C ARG A 74 -11.45 6.70 -2.09
N VAL A 75 -11.65 6.19 -3.30
CA VAL A 75 -10.91 5.04 -3.82
C VAL A 75 -9.92 5.56 -4.87
N LEU A 76 -8.63 5.37 -4.58
CA LEU A 76 -7.53 5.86 -5.42
C LEU A 76 -6.96 4.71 -6.24
N LYS A 77 -6.61 4.98 -7.50
CA LYS A 77 -5.86 4.06 -8.36
C LYS A 77 -4.45 4.62 -8.57
N LEU A 78 -3.44 3.90 -8.10
CA LEU A 78 -2.03 4.23 -8.34
C LEU A 78 -1.53 3.46 -9.56
N THR A 79 -0.89 4.19 -10.47
CA THR A 79 -0.28 3.66 -11.69
C THR A 79 1.10 4.27 -11.90
N THR A 80 1.92 3.65 -12.72
CA THR A 80 3.14 4.27 -13.23
C THR A 80 2.79 5.37 -14.24
N LYS A 81 3.67 6.38 -14.34
CA LYS A 81 3.58 7.39 -15.40
C LYS A 81 4.11 6.86 -16.72
#